data_AF-S8AMB0-F1
#
_entry.id   AF-S8AMB0-F1
#
_cell.length_a   1.000
_cell.length_b   1.000
_cell.length_c   1.000
_cell.angle_alpha   90.00
_cell.angle_beta   90.00
_cell.angle_gamma   90.00
#
_symmetry.space_group_name_H-M   'P 1'
#
loop_
_entity.id
_entity.type
_entity.pdbx_description
1 polymer ?
#
loop_
_entity_poly.entity_id
_entity_poly.type
_entity_poly.pdbx_seq_one_letter_code
_entity_poly.pdbx_strand_id
1 'polypeptide(L)'
;MLDRMDADARRRTLIATATTASTPRQLQPRNKKPDCPAVSRLSQLNSHLSSRTFATASPSSSSSPPSPSSPTMTSQVPHPTVLIPGPIEFDDEVLNAMATPSESHVGMPFVNCFGDTLAQLRQLFITSDPTSQPVVISGSGTLGWDIVSANLVEPGDEVLVLHTGYFGDSFADCLATYGAKPTQLKAPIGSRPSVAEIEAALKEKKYKMVTVTHTDTSTGVLSDPKEVAEVVKRVSPGTLVVVDGVCSVGCEEIRFDEWGLDVVLTASQKAIGAPAGLCIMMLSGNAVETFKSRKTPPGSYFASLKNWLPILQNYEAKKPSYFATPSPQLVRALNASLNQILARPLEERFAQHKAASQKVKDAVAKLGLKQLASDPKHQASGMTAVWLPEGMTPGDILPHTAKKDVVFAGGLHKEVATRYIRIGSMGVSVTKPELGHIEKAIKALESGLVAAGYQLP
;
A
#
# COMPACT_ATOMS: atom_id res chain seq x y z
N MET A 1 28.14 -60.99 -12.48
CA MET A 1 28.45 -60.52 -13.85
C MET A 1 27.91 -59.10 -13.92
N LEU A 2 28.73 -58.06 -13.66
CA LEU A 2 29.72 -57.45 -14.58
C LEU A 2 29.00 -57.01 -15.88
N ASP A 3 29.08 -55.79 -16.41
CA ASP A 3 29.91 -54.59 -16.19
C ASP A 3 29.27 -53.46 -17.04
N ARG A 4 29.19 -52.19 -16.60
CA ARG A 4 30.15 -51.06 -16.83
C ARG A 4 30.37 -50.68 -18.30
N MET A 5 29.98 -49.46 -18.70
CA MET A 5 30.82 -48.24 -18.81
C MET A 5 31.88 -48.30 -19.93
N ASP A 6 31.83 -47.32 -20.84
CA ASP A 6 32.79 -46.20 -20.92
C ASP A 6 33.36 -45.88 -22.33
N ALA A 7 33.61 -44.57 -22.46
CA ALA A 7 34.76 -43.94 -23.10
C ALA A 7 34.88 -43.85 -24.63
N ASP A 8 34.61 -42.63 -25.11
CA ASP A 8 35.65 -41.64 -25.44
C ASP A 8 36.82 -42.12 -26.35
N ALA A 9 36.86 -41.61 -27.59
CA ALA A 9 38.05 -41.09 -28.26
C ALA A 9 37.84 -40.89 -29.77
N ARG A 10 37.69 -39.64 -30.22
CA ARG A 10 38.34 -39.20 -31.47
C ARG A 10 39.04 -37.87 -31.23
N ARG A 11 40.35 -37.95 -31.39
CA ARG A 11 41.40 -36.98 -31.13
C ARG A 11 41.95 -36.51 -32.49
N ARG A 12 42.62 -35.35 -32.51
CA ARG A 12 43.72 -34.91 -33.41
C ARG A 12 43.34 -34.18 -34.71
N THR A 13 43.96 -33.08 -35.17
CA THR A 13 45.16 -32.29 -34.75
C THR A 13 45.27 -31.00 -35.58
N LEU A 14 45.82 -29.90 -35.00
CA LEU A 14 46.80 -28.90 -35.53
C LEU A 14 46.81 -27.68 -34.57
N ILE A 15 47.70 -27.49 -33.58
CA ILE A 15 49.17 -27.23 -33.49
C ILE A 15 49.67 -25.95 -34.19
N ALA A 16 50.05 -24.94 -33.38
CA ALA A 16 51.36 -24.25 -33.30
C ALA A 16 51.22 -22.88 -32.57
N THR A 17 51.49 -22.76 -31.26
CA THR A 17 52.76 -22.38 -30.57
C THR A 17 53.22 -20.93 -30.71
N ALA A 18 53.21 -20.18 -29.59
CA ALA A 18 54.36 -19.40 -29.08
C ALA A 18 54.12 -18.99 -27.61
N THR A 19 55.04 -19.44 -26.75
CA THR A 19 55.18 -19.26 -25.30
C THR A 19 56.03 -18.03 -24.94
N THR A 20 55.72 -17.35 -23.82
CA THR A 20 56.72 -17.01 -22.78
C THR A 20 56.03 -16.75 -21.43
N ALA A 21 56.62 -17.30 -20.37
CA ALA A 21 56.12 -17.33 -18.99
C ALA A 21 56.62 -16.14 -18.14
N SER A 22 55.87 -15.79 -17.09
CA SER A 22 56.43 -15.30 -15.81
C SER A 22 55.47 -15.51 -14.64
N THR A 23 56.07 -15.75 -13.48
CA THR A 23 55.61 -16.40 -12.23
C THR A 23 54.64 -15.54 -11.36
N PRO A 24 53.77 -16.14 -10.52
CA PRO A 24 52.84 -15.38 -9.66
C PRO A 24 53.51 -14.84 -8.38
N ARG A 25 53.22 -13.58 -8.04
CA ARG A 25 53.68 -12.89 -6.82
C ARG A 25 52.68 -13.11 -5.67
N GLN A 26 53.16 -13.68 -4.57
CA GLN A 26 52.45 -13.72 -3.28
C GLN A 26 52.38 -12.30 -2.67
N LEU A 27 51.23 -11.94 -2.09
CA LEU A 27 51.02 -10.73 -1.29
C LEU A 27 50.87 -11.11 0.19
N GLN A 28 51.80 -10.62 1.02
CA GLN A 28 51.76 -10.65 2.47
C GLN A 28 51.17 -9.34 3.06
N PRO A 29 50.67 -9.34 4.32
CA PRO A 29 49.82 -8.28 4.86
C PRO A 29 50.62 -7.04 5.31
N ARG A 30 50.07 -5.85 5.03
CA ARG A 30 50.61 -4.57 5.53
C ARG A 30 49.85 -4.11 6.77
N ASN A 31 50.57 -4.13 7.89
CA ASN A 31 50.28 -3.40 9.11
C ASN A 31 51.08 -2.10 9.07
N LYS A 32 50.45 -0.92 9.21
CA LYS A 32 50.98 0.30 9.87
C LYS A 32 50.05 1.51 9.67
N LYS A 33 49.65 2.09 10.81
CA LYS A 33 49.01 3.42 10.97
C LYS A 33 49.95 4.54 10.52
N PRO A 34 49.43 5.73 10.15
CA PRO A 34 50.15 6.98 10.31
C PRO A 34 49.64 7.77 11.52
N ASP A 35 50.59 8.40 12.19
CA ASP A 35 50.47 9.27 13.36
C ASP A 35 49.69 10.56 13.07
N CYS A 36 48.91 11.02 14.05
CA CYS A 36 48.32 12.35 14.08
C CYS A 36 48.62 12.97 15.48
N PRO A 37 49.34 14.11 15.57
CA PRO A 37 49.75 14.65 16.85
C PRO A 37 48.65 15.47 17.52
N ALA A 38 48.63 15.38 18.84
CA ALA A 38 47.67 15.99 19.75
C ALA A 38 47.87 17.50 19.97
N VAL A 39 46.75 18.16 20.28
CA VAL A 39 46.54 19.21 21.31
C VAL A 39 47.77 20.00 21.78
N SER A 40 47.83 21.30 21.45
CA SER A 40 47.97 22.40 22.43
C SER A 40 48.15 23.74 21.72
N ARG A 41 47.34 24.75 22.07
CA ARG A 41 47.80 25.99 22.72
C ARG A 41 46.69 27.04 22.76
N LEU A 42 46.52 27.56 23.96
CA LEU A 42 45.73 28.70 24.34
C LEU A 42 46.17 30.00 23.63
N SER A 43 45.19 30.90 23.53
CA SER A 43 45.28 32.35 23.76
C SER A 43 45.40 33.31 22.57
N GLN A 44 44.55 34.35 22.67
CA GLN A 44 44.62 35.70 22.11
C GLN A 44 44.05 35.95 20.70
N LEU A 45 42.84 36.55 20.64
CA LEU A 45 42.72 38.01 20.55
C LEU A 45 41.25 38.49 20.70
N ASN A 46 41.09 39.40 21.66
CA ASN A 46 40.10 40.47 21.85
C ASN A 46 39.46 41.00 20.55
N SER A 47 38.32 41.67 20.49
CA SER A 47 37.33 42.26 21.41
C SER A 47 36.37 43.00 20.47
N HIS A 48 35.06 43.11 20.78
CA HIS A 48 34.30 44.36 20.67
C HIS A 48 32.79 44.14 20.89
N LEU A 49 32.24 45.05 21.70
CA LEU A 49 30.83 45.48 21.80
C LEU A 49 29.93 44.72 22.80
N SER A 50 30.19 45.03 24.07
CA SER A 50 29.28 45.74 24.99
C SER A 50 27.76 45.58 24.83
N SER A 51 27.20 44.81 25.77
CA SER A 51 26.08 45.16 26.65
C SER A 51 25.05 46.19 26.16
N ARG A 52 23.82 45.72 25.89
CA ARG A 52 22.60 46.44 26.25
C ARG A 52 21.61 45.51 26.94
N THR A 53 21.22 45.95 28.12
CA THR A 53 20.24 45.42 29.06
C THR A 53 18.83 45.37 28.44
N PHE A 54 18.12 44.26 28.65
CA PHE A 54 16.68 44.16 28.37
C PHE A 54 15.90 44.66 29.59
N ALA A 55 15.10 45.71 29.38
CA ALA A 55 14.07 46.15 30.31
C ALA A 55 12.74 45.42 29.99
N THR A 56 12.06 45.01 31.04
CA THR A 56 10.75 44.35 31.04
C THR A 56 9.62 45.36 30.88
N ALA A 57 8.61 45.02 30.06
CA ALA A 57 7.33 45.73 30.03
C ALA A 57 6.16 44.74 29.86
N SER A 58 5.13 44.95 30.67
CA SER A 58 3.91 44.13 30.84
C SER A 58 2.93 44.21 29.64
N PRO A 59 2.00 43.25 29.48
CA PRO A 59 1.12 43.19 28.31
C PRO A 59 -0.17 43.98 28.51
N SER A 60 -0.57 44.73 27.48
CA SER A 60 -1.93 45.28 27.33
C SER A 60 -2.69 44.47 26.28
N SER A 61 -3.97 44.22 26.59
CA SER A 61 -4.93 43.44 25.83
C SER A 61 -5.23 44.06 24.46
N SER A 62 -5.14 43.26 23.39
CA SER A 62 -5.72 43.58 22.09
C SER A 62 -6.70 42.49 21.67
N SER A 63 -7.92 42.94 21.37
CA SER A 63 -9.04 42.17 20.84
C SER A 63 -8.74 41.68 19.42
N SER A 64 -8.86 40.38 19.19
CA SER A 64 -8.74 39.78 17.85
C SER A 64 -9.96 40.15 16.97
N PRO A 65 -9.76 40.55 15.70
CA PRO A 65 -10.87 40.63 14.75
C PRO A 65 -11.27 39.22 14.29
N PRO A 66 -12.55 38.99 13.92
CA PRO A 66 -13.01 37.70 13.45
C PRO A 66 -12.38 37.39 12.08
N SER A 67 -11.89 36.15 11.92
CA SER A 67 -11.37 35.67 10.65
C SER A 67 -12.52 35.46 9.65
N PRO A 68 -12.39 35.95 8.40
CA PRO A 68 -13.35 35.62 7.35
C PRO A 68 -13.09 34.18 6.89
N SER A 69 -14.06 33.30 7.12
CA SER A 69 -14.12 31.97 6.54
C SER A 69 -14.22 32.08 5.02
N SER A 70 -13.06 32.05 4.36
CA SER A 70 -12.96 31.81 2.92
C SER A 70 -13.01 30.29 2.70
N PRO A 71 -13.66 29.78 1.65
CA PRO A 71 -13.50 28.38 1.28
C PRO A 71 -12.01 28.14 1.07
N THR A 72 -11.43 27.18 1.77
CA THR A 72 -10.01 26.83 1.68
C THR A 72 -9.74 26.34 0.26
N MET A 73 -9.46 27.26 -0.65
CA MET A 73 -8.97 26.95 -1.98
C MET A 73 -7.65 26.21 -1.81
N THR A 74 -7.52 25.07 -2.49
CA THR A 74 -6.27 24.32 -2.50
C THR A 74 -5.13 25.23 -2.98
N SER A 75 -3.99 25.11 -2.31
CA SER A 75 -2.72 25.78 -2.65
C SER A 75 -1.95 25.06 -3.76
N GLN A 76 -2.48 23.93 -4.26
CA GLN A 76 -1.90 23.17 -5.35
C GLN A 76 -2.04 23.92 -6.68
N VAL A 77 -1.03 23.78 -7.55
CA VAL A 77 -1.06 24.30 -8.93
C VAL A 77 -2.28 23.73 -9.65
N PRO A 78 -3.02 24.50 -10.48
CA PRO A 78 -4.14 23.96 -11.24
C PRO A 78 -3.76 22.71 -12.06
N HIS A 79 -4.52 21.64 -11.89
CA HIS A 79 -4.32 20.36 -12.58
C HIS A 79 -5.65 19.63 -12.80
N PRO A 80 -5.71 18.67 -13.74
CA PRO A 80 -6.87 17.79 -13.90
C PRO A 80 -7.13 16.99 -12.62
N THR A 81 -8.41 16.90 -12.21
CA THR A 81 -8.82 16.12 -11.05
C THR A 81 -8.64 14.63 -11.34
N VAL A 82 -7.77 13.99 -10.58
CA VAL A 82 -7.40 12.58 -10.72
C VAL A 82 -8.40 11.70 -9.96
N LEU A 83 -9.27 11.04 -10.71
CA LEU A 83 -10.31 10.14 -10.21
C LEU A 83 -10.12 8.73 -10.77
N ILE A 84 -8.90 8.22 -10.63
CA ILE A 84 -8.54 6.83 -10.92
C ILE A 84 -8.57 6.01 -9.62
N PRO A 85 -8.59 4.66 -9.68
CA PRO A 85 -8.54 3.84 -8.47
C PRO A 85 -7.25 3.97 -7.64
N GLY A 86 -6.24 4.69 -8.13
CA GLY A 86 -5.02 5.11 -7.42
C GLY A 86 -3.82 5.30 -8.36
N PRO A 87 -2.87 6.22 -8.06
CA PRO A 87 -2.87 7.16 -6.94
C PRO A 87 -4.04 8.14 -6.99
N ILE A 88 -4.43 8.66 -5.82
CA ILE A 88 -5.57 9.59 -5.69
C ILE A 88 -5.09 11.01 -5.36
N GLU A 89 -6.02 11.96 -5.36
CA GLU A 89 -5.78 13.32 -4.88
C GLU A 89 -5.34 13.37 -3.41
N PHE A 90 -4.44 14.30 -3.10
CA PHE A 90 -3.93 14.53 -1.76
C PHE A 90 -4.44 15.84 -1.17
N ASP A 91 -4.49 15.88 0.15
CA ASP A 91 -4.73 17.12 0.87
C ASP A 91 -3.48 18.01 0.87
N ASP A 92 -3.68 19.34 0.88
CA ASP A 92 -2.58 20.29 0.96
C ASP A 92 -1.71 20.09 2.21
N GLU A 93 -2.33 19.76 3.35
CA GLU A 93 -1.57 19.51 4.59
C GLU A 93 -0.65 18.30 4.45
N VAL A 94 -1.07 17.27 3.72
CA VAL A 94 -0.27 16.08 3.44
C VAL A 94 0.92 16.43 2.54
N LEU A 95 0.70 17.24 1.50
CA LEU A 95 1.77 17.72 0.62
C LEU A 95 2.76 18.63 1.36
N ASN A 96 2.26 19.53 2.21
CA ASN A 96 3.09 20.38 3.05
C ASN A 96 3.93 19.58 4.05
N ALA A 97 3.37 18.52 4.65
CA ALA A 97 4.11 17.61 5.52
C ALA A 97 5.20 16.84 4.76
N MET A 98 4.93 16.43 3.51
CA MET A 98 5.93 15.78 2.65
C MET A 98 7.10 16.72 2.33
N ALA A 99 6.87 18.03 2.21
CA ALA A 99 7.89 19.04 1.92
C ALA A 99 8.87 19.33 3.08
N THR A 100 8.93 18.45 4.08
CA THR A 100 9.87 18.58 5.19
C THR A 100 11.34 18.50 4.71
N PRO A 101 12.25 19.37 5.20
CA PRO A 101 13.68 19.27 4.92
C PRO A 101 14.29 17.91 5.31
N SER A 102 15.47 17.61 4.77
CA SER A 102 16.20 16.41 5.18
C SER A 102 16.45 16.40 6.69
N GLU A 103 16.15 15.27 7.33
CA GLU A 103 16.36 15.07 8.76
C GLU A 103 16.99 13.69 9.03
N SER A 104 17.53 13.51 10.23
CA SER A 104 18.06 12.21 10.65
C SER A 104 16.93 11.25 11.01
N HIS A 105 16.87 10.10 10.33
CA HIS A 105 15.90 9.03 10.61
C HIS A 105 16.13 8.31 11.96
N VAL A 106 17.19 8.64 12.69
CA VAL A 106 17.43 8.21 14.08
C VAL A 106 17.37 9.38 15.07
N GLY A 107 17.11 10.59 14.57
CA GLY A 107 16.90 11.78 15.40
C GLY A 107 15.52 11.75 16.05
N MET A 108 15.42 12.25 17.28
CA MET A 108 14.16 12.27 18.04
C MET A 108 12.96 12.91 17.31
N PRO A 109 13.10 14.00 16.51
CA PRO A 109 11.97 14.54 15.75
C PRO A 109 11.30 13.51 14.84
N PHE A 110 12.10 12.74 14.09
CA PHE A 110 11.59 11.68 13.22
C PHE A 110 11.12 10.47 14.02
N VAL A 111 11.91 10.03 15.02
CA VAL A 111 11.57 8.85 15.84
C VAL A 111 10.21 9.04 16.54
N ASN A 112 9.94 10.23 17.06
CA ASN A 112 8.65 10.55 17.67
C ASN A 112 7.51 10.50 16.65
N CYS A 113 7.69 11.16 15.49
CA CYS A 113 6.69 11.15 14.42
C CYS A 113 6.40 9.74 13.90
N PHE A 114 7.44 8.92 13.71
CA PHE A 114 7.25 7.55 13.24
C PHE A 114 6.58 6.67 14.31
N GLY A 115 6.95 6.83 15.58
CA GLY A 115 6.28 6.16 16.69
C GLY A 115 4.79 6.51 16.78
N ASP A 116 4.45 7.80 16.65
CA ASP A 116 3.05 8.26 16.63
C ASP A 116 2.30 7.70 15.41
N THR A 117 2.95 7.66 14.24
CA THR A 117 2.40 7.06 13.01
C THR A 117 2.06 5.58 13.20
N LEU A 118 2.96 4.80 13.82
CA LEU A 118 2.72 3.38 14.09
C LEU A 118 1.57 3.18 15.08
N ALA A 119 1.49 4.00 16.14
CA ALA A 119 0.39 3.97 17.09
C ALA A 119 -0.97 4.36 16.44
N GLN A 120 -0.97 5.30 15.50
CA GLN A 120 -2.16 5.68 14.75
C GLN A 120 -2.63 4.58 13.80
N LEU A 121 -1.71 3.82 13.20
CA LEU A 121 -2.08 2.67 12.37
C LEU A 121 -2.85 1.63 13.18
N ARG A 122 -2.55 1.41 14.46
CA ARG A 122 -3.38 0.54 15.31
C ARG A 122 -4.84 1.00 15.36
N GLN A 123 -5.06 2.32 15.48
CA GLN A 123 -6.40 2.89 15.47
C GLN A 123 -7.08 2.74 14.10
N LEU A 124 -6.36 3.01 13.00
CA LEU A 124 -6.88 2.86 11.64
C LEU A 124 -7.31 1.43 11.34
N PHE A 125 -6.53 0.43 11.77
CA PHE A 125 -6.87 -0.99 11.61
C PHE A 125 -7.86 -1.49 12.67
N ILE A 126 -8.24 -0.66 13.65
CA ILE A 126 -9.14 -1.02 14.74
C ILE A 126 -8.59 -2.25 15.50
N THR A 127 -7.34 -2.14 15.94
CA THR A 127 -6.67 -3.13 16.79
C THR A 127 -6.23 -2.52 18.11
N SER A 128 -6.47 -3.27 19.18
CA SER A 128 -6.03 -2.98 20.55
C SER A 128 -5.09 -4.05 21.09
N ASP A 129 -4.93 -5.17 20.37
CA ASP A 129 -4.04 -6.26 20.76
C ASP A 129 -2.57 -5.78 20.79
N PRO A 130 -1.91 -5.79 21.96
CA PRO A 130 -0.51 -5.37 22.08
C PRO A 130 0.47 -6.34 21.41
N THR A 131 0.04 -7.55 21.06
CA THR A 131 0.85 -8.54 20.33
C THR A 131 0.85 -8.29 18.82
N SER A 132 -0.11 -7.51 18.32
CA SER A 132 -0.14 -7.07 16.92
C SER A 132 0.97 -6.04 16.64
N GLN A 133 1.43 -5.97 15.39
CA GLN A 133 2.51 -5.07 14.97
C GLN A 133 2.12 -4.28 13.72
N PRO A 134 2.04 -2.93 13.78
CA PRO A 134 2.01 -2.09 12.59
C PRO A 134 3.36 -2.14 11.86
N VAL A 135 3.30 -2.18 10.54
CA VAL A 135 4.46 -2.21 9.63
C VAL A 135 4.35 -1.06 8.66
N VAL A 136 5.44 -0.30 8.50
CA VAL A 136 5.60 0.73 7.47
C VAL A 136 7.00 0.59 6.87
N ILE A 137 7.07 0.25 5.59
CA ILE A 137 8.33 0.05 4.87
C ILE A 137 8.26 0.82 3.54
N SER A 138 9.35 1.47 3.15
CA SER A 138 9.46 2.14 1.85
C SER A 138 9.28 1.15 0.70
N GLY A 139 8.21 1.30 -0.08
CA GLY A 139 7.81 0.39 -1.15
C GLY A 139 6.37 0.64 -1.60
N SER A 140 5.95 0.01 -2.71
CA SER A 140 4.53 0.03 -3.11
C SER A 140 3.71 -0.98 -2.29
N GLY A 141 2.38 -0.96 -2.40
CA GLY A 141 1.52 -1.96 -1.76
C GLY A 141 1.84 -3.41 -2.14
N THR A 142 2.38 -3.64 -3.35
CA THR A 142 2.84 -4.95 -3.82
C THR A 142 3.96 -5.53 -2.95
N LEU A 143 4.80 -4.70 -2.32
CA LEU A 143 5.78 -5.17 -1.34
C LEU A 143 5.12 -5.92 -0.17
N GLY A 144 3.86 -5.61 0.15
CA GLY A 144 3.09 -6.35 1.15
C GLY A 144 2.92 -7.82 0.79
N TRP A 145 2.75 -8.14 -0.49
CA TRP A 145 2.70 -9.53 -0.97
C TRP A 145 4.04 -10.24 -0.77
N ASP A 146 5.16 -9.57 -1.08
CA ASP A 146 6.50 -10.10 -0.84
C ASP A 146 6.76 -10.32 0.65
N ILE A 147 6.32 -9.39 1.52
CA ILE A 147 6.47 -9.54 2.97
C ILE A 147 5.67 -10.73 3.48
N VAL A 148 4.41 -10.89 3.07
CA VAL A 148 3.61 -12.08 3.43
C VAL A 148 4.29 -13.35 2.92
N SER A 149 4.65 -13.38 1.64
CA SER A 149 5.16 -14.59 0.97
C SER A 149 6.56 -14.98 1.47
N ALA A 150 7.45 -14.02 1.72
CA ALA A 150 8.80 -14.32 2.20
C ALA A 150 8.85 -14.74 3.67
N ASN A 151 7.85 -14.38 4.47
CA ASN A 151 7.89 -14.51 5.94
C ASN A 151 6.83 -15.43 6.54
N LEU A 152 5.67 -15.62 5.92
CA LEU A 152 4.56 -16.37 6.50
C LEU A 152 4.27 -17.71 5.81
N VAL A 153 4.91 -17.99 4.68
CA VAL A 153 4.92 -19.31 4.03
C VAL A 153 6.34 -19.89 3.94
N GLU A 154 6.44 -21.20 3.95
CA GLU A 154 7.65 -21.97 3.68
C GLU A 154 7.47 -22.78 2.37
N PRO A 155 8.55 -23.19 1.69
CA PRO A 155 8.45 -23.97 0.46
C PRO A 155 7.59 -25.23 0.65
N GLY A 156 6.58 -25.38 -0.22
CA GLY A 156 5.63 -26.49 -0.19
C GLY A 156 4.35 -26.23 0.62
N ASP A 157 4.25 -25.12 1.35
CA ASP A 157 3.02 -24.73 2.04
C ASP A 157 1.87 -24.52 1.04
N GLU A 158 0.71 -25.10 1.33
CA GLU A 158 -0.51 -24.93 0.55
C GLU A 158 -1.18 -23.59 0.90
N VAL A 159 -1.60 -22.81 -0.11
CA VAL A 159 -2.26 -21.51 0.10
C VAL A 159 -3.54 -21.43 -0.72
N LEU A 160 -4.63 -20.94 -0.14
CA LEU A 160 -5.89 -20.71 -0.86
C LEU A 160 -5.98 -19.24 -1.24
N VAL A 161 -6.18 -18.93 -2.52
CA VAL A 161 -6.32 -17.57 -3.02
C VAL A 161 -7.76 -17.38 -3.51
N LEU A 162 -8.51 -16.50 -2.85
CA LEU A 162 -9.86 -16.13 -3.28
C LEU A 162 -9.74 -15.12 -4.41
N HIS A 163 -10.04 -15.55 -5.64
CA HIS A 163 -9.74 -14.80 -6.85
C HIS A 163 -10.98 -14.06 -7.37
N THR A 164 -10.85 -12.74 -7.51
CA THR A 164 -11.88 -11.81 -8.00
C THR A 164 -11.42 -10.93 -9.16
N GLY A 165 -10.21 -11.19 -9.69
CA GLY A 165 -9.63 -10.39 -10.77
C GLY A 165 -8.09 -10.42 -10.82
N TYR A 166 -7.51 -9.34 -11.34
CA TYR A 166 -6.08 -9.21 -11.64
C TYR A 166 -5.20 -9.48 -10.40
N PHE A 167 -5.59 -8.95 -9.24
CA PHE A 167 -4.74 -9.00 -8.04
C PHE A 167 -4.69 -10.41 -7.42
N GLY A 168 -5.75 -11.21 -7.58
CA GLY A 168 -5.75 -12.62 -7.22
C GLY A 168 -4.70 -13.42 -8.00
N ASP A 169 -4.61 -13.22 -9.31
CA ASP A 169 -3.58 -13.87 -10.13
C ASP A 169 -2.17 -13.44 -9.69
N SER A 170 -1.95 -12.13 -9.50
CA SER A 170 -0.64 -11.59 -9.13
C SER A 170 -0.18 -12.02 -7.73
N PHE A 171 -1.09 -12.09 -6.76
CA PHE A 171 -0.72 -12.55 -5.42
C PHE A 171 -0.45 -14.06 -5.41
N ALA A 172 -1.20 -14.86 -6.18
CA ALA A 172 -0.90 -16.27 -6.37
C ALA A 172 0.51 -16.47 -6.99
N ASP A 173 0.86 -15.69 -8.01
CA ASP A 173 2.18 -15.73 -8.64
C ASP A 173 3.31 -15.34 -7.68
N CYS A 174 3.11 -14.29 -6.86
CA CYS A 174 4.03 -13.92 -5.81
C CYS A 174 4.23 -15.05 -4.78
N LEU A 175 3.14 -15.66 -4.29
CA LEU A 175 3.22 -16.79 -3.36
C LEU A 175 4.00 -17.97 -3.96
N ALA A 176 3.75 -18.30 -5.23
CA ALA A 176 4.48 -19.35 -5.95
C ALA A 176 5.97 -19.01 -6.13
N THR A 177 6.30 -17.74 -6.37
CA THR A 177 7.69 -17.25 -6.46
C THR A 177 8.48 -17.54 -5.18
N TYR A 178 7.82 -17.51 -4.02
CA TYR A 178 8.43 -17.85 -2.72
C TYR A 178 8.28 -19.34 -2.33
N GLY A 179 7.84 -20.18 -3.26
CA GLY A 179 7.81 -21.64 -3.11
C GLY A 179 6.53 -22.21 -2.49
N ALA A 180 5.50 -21.39 -2.24
CA ALA A 180 4.19 -21.89 -1.83
C ALA A 180 3.45 -22.57 -3.00
N LYS A 181 2.39 -23.30 -2.68
CA LYS A 181 1.50 -23.97 -3.64
C LYS A 181 0.12 -23.32 -3.62
N PRO A 182 -0.09 -22.24 -4.40
CA PRO A 182 -1.36 -21.55 -4.44
C PRO A 182 -2.42 -22.37 -5.18
N THR A 183 -3.60 -22.51 -4.56
CA THR A 183 -4.85 -22.96 -5.18
C THR A 183 -5.74 -21.74 -5.34
N GLN A 184 -6.15 -21.42 -6.56
CA GLN A 184 -7.03 -20.28 -6.82
C GLN A 184 -8.48 -20.74 -6.89
N LEU A 185 -9.33 -20.19 -6.03
CA LEU A 185 -10.78 -20.33 -6.12
C LEU A 185 -11.31 -19.16 -6.95
N LYS A 186 -11.51 -19.38 -8.25
CA LYS A 186 -11.84 -18.34 -9.23
C LYS A 186 -13.35 -18.14 -9.34
N ALA A 187 -13.80 -16.92 -9.10
CA ALA A 187 -15.18 -16.52 -9.36
C ALA A 187 -15.35 -16.02 -10.80
N PRO A 188 -16.59 -16.03 -11.34
CA PRO A 188 -16.92 -15.31 -12.57
C PRO A 188 -16.53 -13.82 -12.48
N ILE A 189 -16.12 -13.23 -13.61
CA ILE A 189 -15.75 -11.81 -13.69
C ILE A 189 -16.89 -10.94 -13.14
N GLY A 190 -16.58 -10.08 -12.16
CA GLY A 190 -17.57 -9.23 -11.50
C GLY A 190 -18.31 -9.89 -10.33
N SER A 191 -17.80 -11.02 -9.83
CA SER A 191 -18.29 -11.72 -8.64
C SER A 191 -17.13 -12.14 -7.72
N ARG A 192 -17.47 -12.79 -6.61
CA ARG A 192 -16.53 -13.35 -5.62
C ARG A 192 -16.91 -14.79 -5.26
N PRO A 193 -15.96 -15.61 -4.77
CA PRO A 193 -16.28 -16.95 -4.27
C PRO A 193 -17.31 -16.89 -3.15
N SER A 194 -18.27 -17.80 -3.16
CA SER A 194 -19.27 -17.92 -2.10
C SER A 194 -18.68 -18.57 -0.84
N VAL A 195 -19.31 -18.29 0.30
CA VAL A 195 -18.98 -18.93 1.59
C VAL A 195 -18.98 -20.47 1.49
N ALA A 196 -19.92 -21.04 0.75
CA ALA A 196 -20.01 -22.50 0.57
C ALA A 196 -18.82 -23.06 -0.22
N GLU A 197 -18.38 -22.37 -1.28
CA GLU A 197 -17.21 -22.77 -2.07
C GLU A 197 -15.92 -22.65 -1.26
N ILE A 198 -15.79 -21.58 -0.46
CA ILE A 198 -14.64 -21.38 0.45
C ILE A 198 -14.60 -22.51 1.48
N GLU A 199 -15.73 -22.82 2.12
CA GLU A 199 -15.83 -23.90 3.09
C GLU A 199 -15.51 -25.27 2.48
N ALA A 200 -15.99 -25.55 1.26
CA ALA A 200 -15.69 -26.79 0.56
C ALA A 200 -14.17 -26.92 0.27
N ALA A 201 -13.55 -25.86 -0.25
CA ALA A 201 -12.11 -25.85 -0.51
C ALA A 201 -11.30 -26.08 0.77
N LEU A 202 -11.62 -25.38 1.86
CA LEU A 202 -10.94 -25.52 3.15
C LEU A 202 -11.06 -26.92 3.78
N LYS A 203 -12.12 -27.68 3.45
CA LYS A 203 -12.30 -29.06 3.90
C LYS A 203 -11.53 -30.09 3.06
N GLU A 204 -11.21 -29.75 1.81
CA GLU A 204 -10.51 -30.65 0.90
C GLU A 204 -9.05 -30.89 1.32
N LYS A 205 -8.37 -29.84 1.78
CA LYS A 205 -6.99 -29.94 2.28
C LYS A 205 -6.67 -28.82 3.28
N LYS A 206 -5.56 -29.01 4.01
CA LYS A 206 -5.06 -28.03 4.98
C LYS A 206 -4.29 -26.93 4.27
N TYR A 207 -4.68 -25.68 4.51
CA TYR A 207 -3.98 -24.51 4.00
C TYR A 207 -3.22 -23.79 5.11
N LYS A 208 -2.04 -23.27 4.79
CA LYS A 208 -1.26 -22.38 5.65
C LYS A 208 -1.96 -21.03 5.83
N MET A 209 -2.53 -20.50 4.75
CA MET A 209 -3.29 -19.25 4.75
C MET A 209 -4.37 -19.23 3.66
N VAL A 210 -5.37 -18.38 3.85
CA VAL A 210 -6.29 -17.88 2.83
C VAL A 210 -5.94 -16.43 2.54
N THR A 211 -5.84 -16.06 1.26
CA THR A 211 -5.73 -14.67 0.84
C THR A 211 -7.03 -14.18 0.21
N VAL A 212 -7.40 -12.93 0.51
CA VAL A 212 -8.58 -12.27 -0.05
C VAL A 212 -8.25 -10.82 -0.41
N THR A 213 -8.52 -10.41 -1.64
CA THR A 213 -8.50 -9.00 -2.03
C THR A 213 -9.82 -8.36 -1.61
N HIS A 214 -9.78 -7.40 -0.68
CA HIS A 214 -10.99 -6.77 -0.16
C HIS A 214 -11.68 -5.95 -1.26
N THR A 215 -10.96 -5.05 -1.93
CA THR A 215 -11.45 -4.34 -3.12
C THR A 215 -10.53 -4.61 -4.30
N ASP A 216 -10.97 -5.45 -5.24
CA ASP A 216 -10.21 -5.71 -6.46
C ASP A 216 -10.43 -4.54 -7.45
N THR A 217 -9.42 -3.67 -7.57
CA THR A 217 -9.54 -2.49 -8.44
C THR A 217 -9.54 -2.79 -9.94
N SER A 218 -9.35 -4.05 -10.34
CA SER A 218 -9.54 -4.46 -11.72
C SER A 218 -11.02 -4.68 -12.02
N THR A 219 -11.81 -5.20 -11.08
CA THR A 219 -13.22 -5.54 -11.31
C THR A 219 -14.21 -4.64 -10.56
N GLY A 220 -13.77 -3.90 -9.55
CA GLY A 220 -14.63 -3.17 -8.63
C GLY A 220 -15.38 -4.07 -7.64
N VAL A 221 -14.99 -5.36 -7.57
CA VAL A 221 -15.58 -6.33 -6.65
C VAL A 221 -15.09 -6.08 -5.23
N LEU A 222 -16.03 -6.03 -4.30
CA LEU A 222 -15.86 -5.99 -2.86
C LEU A 222 -16.06 -7.40 -2.29
N SER A 223 -14.98 -8.00 -1.78
CA SER A 223 -15.01 -9.23 -1.00
C SER A 223 -15.46 -8.96 0.45
N ASP A 224 -15.76 -10.00 1.22
CA ASP A 224 -16.14 -9.86 2.63
C ASP A 224 -15.13 -10.58 3.52
N PRO A 225 -14.08 -9.88 4.01
CA PRO A 225 -13.08 -10.49 4.88
C PRO A 225 -13.66 -11.02 6.20
N LYS A 226 -14.77 -10.46 6.70
CA LYS A 226 -15.44 -10.92 7.92
C LYS A 226 -16.02 -12.32 7.70
N GLU A 227 -16.81 -12.50 6.63
CA GLU A 227 -17.38 -13.81 6.28
C GLU A 227 -16.27 -14.84 6.03
N VAL A 228 -15.18 -14.46 5.34
CA VAL A 228 -14.02 -15.33 5.12
C VAL A 228 -13.41 -15.78 6.45
N ALA A 229 -13.16 -14.84 7.37
CA ALA A 229 -12.55 -15.14 8.66
C ALA A 229 -13.46 -16.02 9.55
N GLU A 230 -14.77 -15.76 9.54
CA GLU A 230 -15.76 -16.59 10.26
C GLU A 230 -15.77 -18.04 9.76
N VAL A 231 -15.69 -18.25 8.44
CA VAL A 231 -15.60 -19.58 7.84
C VAL A 231 -14.29 -20.26 8.21
N VAL A 232 -13.15 -19.57 8.04
CA VAL A 232 -11.82 -20.10 8.38
C VAL A 232 -11.77 -20.51 9.85
N LYS A 233 -12.23 -19.66 10.78
CA LYS A 233 -12.28 -19.97 12.21
C LYS A 233 -13.12 -21.22 12.51
N ARG A 234 -14.22 -21.43 11.79
CA ARG A 234 -15.11 -22.58 11.97
C ARG A 234 -14.51 -23.89 11.43
N VAL A 235 -13.90 -23.87 10.26
CA VAL A 235 -13.54 -25.11 9.54
C VAL A 235 -12.04 -25.39 9.43
N SER A 236 -11.20 -24.36 9.55
CA SER A 236 -9.74 -24.47 9.49
C SER A 236 -9.06 -23.43 10.41
N PRO A 237 -9.26 -23.50 11.74
CA PRO A 237 -8.83 -22.46 12.69
C PRO A 237 -7.31 -22.23 12.77
N GLY A 238 -6.49 -23.10 12.17
CA GLY A 238 -5.03 -22.92 12.08
C GLY A 238 -4.56 -22.23 10.79
N THR A 239 -5.48 -21.87 9.90
CA THR A 239 -5.18 -21.19 8.63
C THR A 239 -5.21 -19.69 8.83
N LEU A 240 -4.15 -18.99 8.43
CA LEU A 240 -4.10 -17.53 8.56
C LEU A 240 -5.05 -16.84 7.57
N VAL A 241 -5.66 -15.72 7.97
CA VAL A 241 -6.47 -14.87 7.08
C VAL A 241 -5.68 -13.62 6.68
N VAL A 242 -5.32 -13.53 5.40
CA VAL A 242 -4.55 -12.43 4.82
C VAL A 242 -5.44 -11.60 3.89
N VAL A 243 -5.60 -10.32 4.20
CA VAL A 243 -6.41 -9.38 3.42
C VAL A 243 -5.50 -8.44 2.64
N ASP A 244 -5.60 -8.46 1.31
CA ASP A 244 -5.14 -7.35 0.47
C ASP A 244 -6.17 -6.23 0.53
N GLY A 245 -5.86 -5.22 1.34
CA GLY A 245 -6.64 -4.02 1.55
C GLY A 245 -6.03 -2.78 0.90
N VAL A 246 -5.22 -2.92 -0.15
CA VAL A 246 -4.58 -1.78 -0.83
C VAL A 246 -5.58 -0.70 -1.20
N CYS A 247 -6.71 -1.07 -1.80
CA CYS A 247 -7.73 -0.08 -2.18
C CYS A 247 -8.74 0.24 -1.06
N SER A 248 -8.88 -0.62 -0.07
CA SER A 248 -10.00 -0.58 0.88
C SER A 248 -9.67 0.07 2.23
N VAL A 249 -8.42 -0.04 2.73
CA VAL A 249 -8.05 0.50 4.04
C VAL A 249 -8.24 2.02 4.06
N GLY A 250 -9.14 2.49 4.92
CA GLY A 250 -9.50 3.90 5.05
C GLY A 250 -10.75 4.32 4.26
N CYS A 251 -11.38 3.45 3.49
CA CYS A 251 -12.67 3.73 2.84
C CYS A 251 -13.71 2.62 2.98
N GLU A 252 -13.30 1.37 3.20
CA GLU A 252 -14.17 0.27 3.60
C GLU A 252 -13.92 -0.08 5.07
N GLU A 253 -14.94 -0.63 5.72
CA GLU A 253 -14.82 -1.11 7.09
C GLU A 253 -13.89 -2.32 7.17
N ILE A 254 -12.93 -2.27 8.10
CA ILE A 254 -12.06 -3.40 8.45
C ILE A 254 -11.87 -3.37 9.96
N ARG A 255 -12.35 -4.40 10.66
CA ARG A 255 -12.18 -4.53 12.11
C ARG A 255 -11.19 -5.65 12.41
N PHE A 256 -9.90 -5.31 12.51
CA PHE A 256 -8.80 -6.29 12.52
C PHE A 256 -8.94 -7.34 13.63
N ASP A 257 -9.07 -6.90 14.89
CA ASP A 257 -9.18 -7.81 16.04
C ASP A 257 -10.54 -8.53 16.06
N GLU A 258 -11.64 -7.79 15.84
CA GLU A 258 -13.00 -8.31 15.93
C GLU A 258 -13.24 -9.45 14.93
N TRP A 259 -12.74 -9.29 13.71
CA TRP A 259 -12.89 -10.30 12.66
C TRP A 259 -11.84 -11.41 12.78
N GLY A 260 -10.81 -11.24 13.63
CA GLY A 260 -9.73 -12.22 13.78
C GLY A 260 -8.85 -12.33 12.53
N LEU A 261 -8.52 -11.20 11.91
CA LEU A 261 -7.62 -11.16 10.76
C LEU A 261 -6.16 -11.31 11.19
N ASP A 262 -5.36 -12.00 10.39
CA ASP A 262 -3.93 -12.20 10.70
C ASP A 262 -3.03 -11.16 10.04
N VAL A 263 -3.37 -10.76 8.82
CA VAL A 263 -2.65 -9.73 8.09
C VAL A 263 -3.65 -8.87 7.32
N VAL A 264 -3.50 -7.56 7.41
CA VAL A 264 -4.10 -6.62 6.45
C VAL A 264 -2.99 -5.77 5.89
N LEU A 265 -2.79 -5.84 4.57
CA LEU A 265 -1.79 -5.05 3.86
C LEU A 265 -2.45 -3.95 3.02
N THR A 266 -1.75 -2.83 2.85
CA THR A 266 -2.22 -1.69 2.06
C THR A 266 -1.07 -0.81 1.58
N ALA A 267 -1.41 0.31 0.93
CA ALA A 267 -0.48 1.29 0.39
C ALA A 267 -0.91 2.72 0.75
N SER A 268 0.06 3.64 0.79
CA SER A 268 -0.20 5.05 1.13
C SER A 268 -1.12 5.78 0.13
N GLN A 269 -0.98 5.51 -1.18
CA GLN A 269 -1.60 6.29 -2.27
C GLN A 269 -3.03 5.94 -2.65
N LYS A 270 -3.75 5.27 -1.76
CA LYS A 270 -5.15 4.88 -1.97
C LYS A 270 -6.02 5.64 -0.98
N ALA A 271 -7.00 4.99 -0.36
CA ALA A 271 -7.94 5.65 0.55
C ALA A 271 -7.31 6.30 1.80
N ILE A 272 -6.05 5.96 2.14
CA ILE A 272 -5.27 6.68 3.15
C ILE A 272 -4.98 8.13 2.69
N GLY A 273 -4.76 8.37 1.40
CA GLY A 273 -4.54 9.73 0.87
C GLY A 273 -3.16 10.29 1.21
N ALA A 274 -2.12 9.44 1.19
CA ALA A 274 -0.72 9.85 1.31
C ALA A 274 0.07 9.52 0.03
N PRO A 275 1.19 10.21 -0.27
CA PRO A 275 1.94 9.99 -1.50
C PRO A 275 2.43 8.53 -1.65
N ALA A 276 2.52 8.05 -2.90
CA ALA A 276 2.93 6.67 -3.20
C ALA A 276 4.36 6.41 -2.75
N GLY A 277 4.59 5.25 -2.11
CA GLY A 277 5.93 4.83 -1.71
C GLY A 277 6.03 4.22 -0.32
N LEU A 278 4.91 4.00 0.39
CA LEU A 278 4.90 3.21 1.62
C LEU A 278 4.02 1.98 1.48
N CYS A 279 4.60 0.82 1.80
CA CYS A 279 3.90 -0.41 2.11
C CYS A 279 3.51 -0.35 3.59
N ILE A 280 2.21 -0.52 3.87
CA ILE A 280 1.65 -0.41 5.22
C ILE A 280 0.94 -1.73 5.53
N MET A 281 1.15 -2.30 6.71
CA MET A 281 0.47 -3.53 7.12
C MET A 281 0.14 -3.51 8.61
N MET A 282 -0.84 -4.32 9.00
CA MET A 282 -1.02 -4.78 10.37
C MET A 282 -0.82 -6.29 10.41
N LEU A 283 0.00 -6.77 11.34
CA LEU A 283 0.24 -8.19 11.60
C LEU A 283 -0.38 -8.54 12.96
N SER A 284 -1.10 -9.65 13.06
CA SER A 284 -1.60 -10.18 14.33
C SER A 284 -0.48 -10.81 15.14
N GLY A 285 -0.70 -11.04 16.44
CA GLY A 285 0.18 -11.88 17.25
C GLY A 285 0.42 -13.26 16.62
N ASN A 286 -0.61 -13.89 16.05
CA ASN A 286 -0.50 -15.18 15.37
C ASN A 286 0.39 -15.11 14.12
N ALA A 287 0.31 -14.04 13.32
CA ALA A 287 1.19 -13.84 12.17
C ALA A 287 2.65 -13.63 12.62
N VAL A 288 2.87 -12.85 13.68
CA VAL A 288 4.20 -12.63 14.27
C VAL A 288 4.79 -13.95 14.81
N GLU A 289 4.00 -14.76 15.52
CA GLU A 289 4.45 -16.07 16.03
C GLU A 289 4.65 -17.10 14.91
N THR A 290 3.83 -17.05 13.85
CA THR A 290 4.05 -17.85 12.64
C THR A 290 5.41 -17.53 12.02
N PHE A 291 5.76 -16.25 11.91
CA PHE A 291 7.07 -15.84 11.44
C PHE A 291 8.21 -16.32 12.36
N LYS A 292 8.07 -16.19 13.69
CA LYS A 292 9.10 -16.62 14.64
C LYS A 292 9.30 -18.14 14.68
N SER A 293 8.26 -18.92 14.36
CA SER A 293 8.28 -20.38 14.44
C SER A 293 8.74 -21.09 13.16
N ARG A 294 9.03 -20.33 12.09
CA ARG A 294 9.57 -20.82 10.82
C ARG A 294 10.71 -21.82 11.00
N LYS A 295 10.79 -22.81 10.11
CA LYS A 295 11.88 -23.80 10.08
C LYS A 295 12.98 -23.44 9.08
N THR A 296 12.65 -22.62 8.10
CA THR A 296 13.57 -22.09 7.09
C THR A 296 13.75 -20.58 7.22
N PRO A 297 14.95 -20.05 6.89
CA PRO A 297 15.16 -18.61 6.81
C PRO A 297 14.14 -17.93 5.88
N PRO A 298 13.78 -16.65 6.12
CA PRO A 298 12.91 -15.91 5.21
C PRO A 298 13.51 -15.81 3.80
N GLY A 299 12.67 -15.86 2.77
CA GLY A 299 13.09 -15.86 1.36
C GLY A 299 13.60 -14.51 0.83
N SER A 300 13.71 -13.48 1.68
CA SER A 300 14.15 -12.13 1.31
C SER A 300 14.97 -11.50 2.43
N TYR A 301 15.98 -10.70 2.08
CA TYR A 301 16.78 -9.94 3.04
C TYR A 301 16.11 -8.62 3.43
N PHE A 302 15.77 -7.80 2.44
CA PHE A 302 15.17 -6.48 2.71
C PHE A 302 13.74 -6.60 3.23
N ALA A 303 12.91 -7.50 2.69
CA ALA A 303 11.54 -7.71 3.15
C ALA A 303 11.44 -8.61 4.39
N SER A 304 12.56 -8.95 5.04
CA SER A 304 12.57 -9.86 6.18
C SER A 304 11.99 -9.22 7.44
N LEU A 305 10.96 -9.84 8.01
CA LEU A 305 10.45 -9.48 9.34
C LEU A 305 11.51 -9.70 10.45
N LYS A 306 12.52 -10.55 10.21
CA LYS A 306 13.67 -10.71 11.11
C LYS A 306 14.38 -9.39 11.32
N ASN A 307 14.52 -8.62 10.25
CA ASN A 307 15.23 -7.36 10.24
C ASN A 307 14.30 -6.20 10.63
N TRP A 308 13.04 -6.21 10.18
CA TRP A 308 12.12 -5.08 10.39
C TRP A 308 11.38 -5.08 11.73
N LEU A 309 10.95 -6.23 12.26
CA LEU A 309 10.18 -6.27 13.53
C LEU A 309 10.89 -5.54 14.69
N PRO A 310 12.17 -5.83 15.02
CA PRO A 310 12.83 -5.13 16.13
C PRO A 310 12.99 -3.62 15.88
N ILE A 311 13.07 -3.21 14.62
CA ILE A 311 13.23 -1.79 14.24
C ILE A 311 11.91 -1.05 14.41
N LEU A 312 10.80 -1.62 13.92
CA LEU A 312 9.47 -1.05 14.02
C LEU A 312 8.99 -1.01 15.48
N GLN A 313 9.27 -2.06 16.27
CA GLN A 313 9.00 -2.07 17.70
C GLN A 313 9.75 -0.97 18.46
N ASN A 314 11.01 -0.72 18.08
CA ASN A 314 11.78 0.38 18.68
C ASN A 314 11.22 1.74 18.28
N TYR A 315 10.92 1.97 16.99
CA TYR A 315 10.30 3.24 16.56
C TYR A 315 8.97 3.48 17.26
N GLU A 316 8.11 2.46 17.36
CA GLU A 316 6.85 2.52 18.09
C GLU A 316 7.05 2.86 19.58
N ALA A 317 8.08 2.29 20.21
CA ALA A 317 8.51 2.62 21.57
C ALA A 317 9.29 3.95 21.67
N LYS A 318 9.34 4.76 20.60
CA LYS A 318 10.08 6.03 20.50
C LYS A 318 11.58 5.91 20.81
N LYS A 319 12.17 4.78 20.42
CA LYS A 319 13.60 4.48 20.54
C LYS A 319 14.25 4.49 19.14
N PRO A 320 15.38 5.20 18.95
CA PRO A 320 16.13 5.14 17.71
C PRO A 320 16.58 3.72 17.40
N SER A 321 16.46 3.30 16.15
CA SER A 321 16.90 1.98 15.68
C SER A 321 17.21 2.02 14.19
N TYR A 322 18.07 1.12 13.71
CA TYR A 322 18.51 1.11 12.32
C TYR A 322 18.67 -0.31 11.76
N PHE A 323 18.10 -0.50 10.57
CA PHE A 323 18.40 -1.61 9.66
C PHE A 323 18.59 -1.06 8.25
N ALA A 324 17.60 -0.33 7.76
CA ALA A 324 17.62 0.41 6.51
C ALA A 324 16.96 1.78 6.73
N THR A 325 17.36 2.77 5.93
CA THR A 325 16.84 4.14 6.01
C THR A 325 15.36 4.18 5.59
N PRO A 326 14.40 4.47 6.49
CA PRO A 326 13.02 4.76 6.10
C PRO A 326 12.95 6.10 5.36
N SER A 327 11.85 6.40 4.67
CA SER A 327 11.66 7.71 4.03
C SER A 327 11.02 8.71 5.01
N PRO A 328 11.76 9.72 5.54
CA PRO A 328 11.20 10.64 6.52
C PRO A 328 10.04 11.47 5.97
N GLN A 329 10.17 11.94 4.73
CA GLN A 329 9.16 12.76 4.06
C GLN A 329 7.84 12.00 3.85
N LEU A 330 7.91 10.75 3.39
CA LEU A 330 6.71 9.94 3.19
C LEU A 330 6.04 9.58 4.52
N VAL A 331 6.83 9.27 5.56
CA VAL A 331 6.28 8.99 6.90
C VAL A 331 5.59 10.22 7.49
N ARG A 332 6.14 11.42 7.30
CA ARG A 332 5.48 12.67 7.73
C ARG A 332 4.18 12.93 6.98
N ALA A 333 4.16 12.69 5.67
CA ALA A 333 2.95 12.79 4.87
C ALA A 333 1.88 11.78 5.34
N LEU A 334 2.29 10.54 5.62
CA LEU A 334 1.41 9.53 6.21
C LEU A 334 0.88 9.95 7.58
N ASN A 335 1.73 10.48 8.46
CA ASN A 335 1.31 10.98 9.77
C ASN A 335 0.25 12.08 9.65
N ALA A 336 0.45 13.05 8.76
CA ALA A 336 -0.53 14.11 8.51
C ALA A 336 -1.87 13.56 8.02
N SER A 337 -1.84 12.61 7.07
CA SER A 337 -3.05 11.92 6.57
C SER A 337 -3.76 11.15 7.69
N LEU A 338 -3.03 10.42 8.54
CA LEU A 338 -3.60 9.67 9.66
C LEU A 338 -4.21 10.61 10.71
N ASN A 339 -3.60 11.76 11.00
CA ASN A 339 -4.18 12.79 11.87
C ASN A 339 -5.55 13.23 11.34
N GLN A 340 -5.67 13.47 10.03
CA GLN A 340 -6.94 13.86 9.41
C GLN A 340 -7.99 12.74 9.45
N ILE A 341 -7.57 11.49 9.20
CA ILE A 341 -8.47 10.33 9.23
C ILE A 341 -9.02 10.12 10.64
N LEU A 342 -8.16 10.20 11.66
CA LEU A 342 -8.49 9.89 13.05
C LEU A 342 -9.05 11.09 13.83
N ALA A 343 -9.18 12.26 13.19
CA ALA A 343 -9.81 13.44 13.79
C ALA A 343 -11.33 13.25 14.02
N ARG A 344 -11.95 12.25 13.38
CA ARG A 344 -13.35 11.85 13.54
C ARG A 344 -13.45 10.32 13.63
N PRO A 345 -14.57 9.78 14.16
CA PRO A 345 -14.81 8.34 14.13
C PRO A 345 -14.69 7.76 12.72
N LEU A 346 -14.05 6.58 12.60
CA LEU A 346 -13.84 5.92 11.31
C LEU A 346 -15.15 5.56 10.62
N GLU A 347 -16.19 5.26 11.38
CA GLU A 347 -17.54 4.98 10.91
C GLU A 347 -18.10 6.14 10.06
N GLU A 348 -17.84 7.40 10.46
CA GLU A 348 -18.26 8.56 9.67
C GLU A 348 -17.54 8.60 8.31
N ARG A 349 -16.25 8.26 8.30
CA ARG A 349 -15.46 8.20 7.06
C ARG A 349 -15.95 7.10 6.14
N PHE A 350 -16.25 5.90 6.65
CA PHE A 350 -16.81 4.80 5.86
C PHE A 350 -18.19 5.18 5.29
N ALA A 351 -19.05 5.80 6.09
CA ALA A 351 -20.35 6.27 5.65
C ALA A 351 -20.24 7.33 4.53
N GLN A 352 -19.29 8.25 4.62
CA GLN A 352 -19.02 9.24 3.57
C GLN A 352 -18.60 8.59 2.25
N HIS A 353 -17.69 7.62 2.28
CA HIS A 353 -17.27 6.89 1.08
C HIS A 353 -18.40 6.09 0.46
N LYS A 354 -19.21 5.41 1.28
CA LYS A 354 -20.41 4.71 0.81
C LYS A 354 -21.42 5.65 0.14
N ALA A 355 -21.68 6.81 0.75
CA ALA A 355 -22.61 7.80 0.19
C ALA A 355 -22.12 8.41 -1.13
N ALA A 356 -20.83 8.77 -1.21
CA ALA A 356 -20.23 9.28 -2.44
C ALA A 356 -20.22 8.23 -3.56
N SER A 357 -19.88 6.98 -3.22
CA SER A 357 -19.97 5.85 -4.14
C SER A 357 -21.39 5.67 -4.67
N GLN A 358 -22.40 5.73 -3.79
CA GLN A 358 -23.81 5.60 -4.20
C GLN A 358 -24.21 6.70 -5.20
N LYS A 359 -23.77 7.95 -5.00
CA LYS A 359 -24.01 9.03 -5.98
C LYS A 359 -23.46 8.70 -7.37
N VAL A 360 -22.24 8.17 -7.45
CA VAL A 360 -21.62 7.76 -8.72
C VAL A 360 -22.39 6.59 -9.34
N LYS A 361 -22.74 5.58 -8.55
CA LYS A 361 -23.48 4.40 -9.00
C LYS A 361 -24.88 4.76 -9.51
N ASP A 362 -25.59 5.65 -8.83
CA ASP A 362 -26.89 6.16 -9.25
C ASP A 362 -26.79 6.94 -10.56
N ALA A 363 -25.74 7.75 -10.72
CA ALA A 363 -25.50 8.47 -11.97
C ALA A 363 -25.19 7.49 -13.13
N VAL A 364 -24.35 6.49 -12.90
CA VAL A 364 -24.07 5.42 -13.87
C VAL A 364 -25.35 4.71 -14.31
N ALA A 365 -26.22 4.36 -13.36
CA ALA A 365 -27.51 3.72 -13.65
C ALA A 365 -28.46 4.65 -14.44
N LYS A 366 -28.52 5.94 -14.09
CA LYS A 366 -29.32 6.94 -14.83
C LYS A 366 -28.86 7.13 -16.27
N LEU A 367 -27.57 6.93 -16.55
CA LEU A 367 -27.02 6.94 -17.90
C LEU A 367 -27.28 5.63 -18.67
N GLY A 368 -28.01 4.68 -18.09
CA GLY A 368 -28.30 3.37 -18.70
C GLY A 368 -27.11 2.40 -18.67
N LEU A 369 -26.03 2.74 -17.95
CA LEU A 369 -24.82 1.94 -17.88
C LEU A 369 -24.86 0.95 -16.71
N LYS A 370 -23.99 -0.05 -16.77
CA LYS A 370 -23.87 -1.11 -15.76
C LYS A 370 -22.47 -1.13 -15.17
N GLN A 371 -22.36 -1.58 -13.93
CA GLN A 371 -21.07 -1.87 -13.31
C GLN A 371 -20.55 -3.25 -13.70
N LEU A 372 -19.23 -3.42 -13.65
CA LEU A 372 -18.58 -4.71 -13.84
C LEU A 372 -18.94 -5.68 -12.70
N ALA A 373 -18.83 -5.24 -11.45
CA ALA A 373 -19.40 -5.95 -10.31
C ALA A 373 -20.93 -5.95 -10.40
N SER A 374 -21.50 -7.14 -10.63
CA SER A 374 -22.90 -7.30 -11.04
C SER A 374 -23.88 -7.25 -9.86
N ASP A 375 -23.51 -7.80 -8.71
CA ASP A 375 -24.30 -7.74 -7.49
C ASP A 375 -24.00 -6.43 -6.73
N PRO A 376 -25.01 -5.57 -6.45
CA PRO A 376 -24.83 -4.37 -5.64
C PRO A 376 -24.16 -4.59 -4.28
N LYS A 377 -24.32 -5.77 -3.66
CA LYS A 377 -23.66 -6.13 -2.40
C LYS A 377 -22.16 -6.34 -2.55
N HIS A 378 -21.69 -6.62 -3.76
CA HIS A 378 -20.28 -6.84 -4.08
C HIS A 378 -19.64 -5.61 -4.74
N GLN A 379 -20.28 -4.45 -4.74
CA GLN A 379 -19.73 -3.24 -5.37
C GLN A 379 -18.99 -2.38 -4.35
N ALA A 380 -17.69 -2.17 -4.59
CA ALA A 380 -16.85 -1.37 -3.71
C ALA A 380 -17.33 0.09 -3.55
N SER A 381 -17.01 0.70 -2.42
CA SER A 381 -17.24 2.10 -2.10
C SER A 381 -16.11 2.99 -2.67
N GLY A 382 -14.86 2.52 -2.60
CA GLY A 382 -13.68 3.28 -3.01
C GLY A 382 -13.54 3.53 -4.53
N MET A 383 -14.23 2.77 -5.37
CA MET A 383 -14.19 2.97 -6.83
C MET A 383 -15.36 2.26 -7.52
N THR A 384 -15.67 2.69 -8.76
CA THR A 384 -16.69 2.10 -9.62
C THR A 384 -16.09 1.67 -10.96
N ALA A 385 -16.25 0.40 -11.36
CA ALA A 385 -15.90 -0.11 -12.68
C ALA A 385 -17.15 -0.11 -13.56
N VAL A 386 -17.15 0.66 -14.65
CA VAL A 386 -18.34 0.95 -15.46
C VAL A 386 -18.15 0.38 -16.85
N TRP A 387 -19.00 -0.58 -17.23
CA TRP A 387 -19.08 -1.05 -18.60
C TRP A 387 -19.41 0.10 -19.53
N LEU A 388 -18.66 0.21 -20.63
CA LEU A 388 -18.99 1.14 -21.69
C LEU A 388 -20.10 0.55 -22.58
N PRO A 389 -20.85 1.40 -23.30
CA PRO A 389 -21.77 0.95 -24.34
C PRO A 389 -21.11 -0.01 -25.33
N GLU A 390 -21.92 -0.87 -25.94
CA GLU A 390 -21.42 -1.82 -26.94
C GLU A 390 -20.70 -1.08 -28.09
N GLY A 391 -19.53 -1.59 -28.48
CA GLY A 391 -18.68 -0.99 -29.51
C GLY A 391 -17.77 0.14 -29.03
N MET A 392 -17.95 0.66 -27.80
CA MET A 392 -17.11 1.72 -27.25
C MET A 392 -15.96 1.15 -26.39
N THR A 393 -14.83 1.84 -26.43
CA THR A 393 -13.61 1.51 -25.70
C THR A 393 -13.17 2.65 -24.79
N PRO A 394 -12.29 2.42 -23.80
CA PRO A 394 -11.71 3.51 -23.00
C PRO A 394 -11.06 4.61 -23.84
N GLY A 395 -10.51 4.27 -25.02
CA GLY A 395 -9.90 5.23 -25.93
C GLY A 395 -10.88 6.26 -26.50
N ASP A 396 -12.17 5.91 -26.57
CA ASP A 396 -13.22 6.78 -27.11
C ASP A 396 -13.72 7.80 -26.08
N ILE A 397 -13.56 7.52 -24.78
CA ILE A 397 -14.15 8.34 -23.70
C ILE A 397 -13.11 9.10 -22.87
N LEU A 398 -11.99 8.47 -22.52
CA LEU A 398 -10.99 9.08 -21.61
C LEU A 398 -10.42 10.41 -22.14
N PRO A 399 -10.16 10.60 -23.45
CA PRO A 399 -9.73 11.90 -23.96
C PRO A 399 -10.77 13.01 -23.77
N HIS A 400 -12.07 12.68 -23.76
CA HIS A 400 -13.14 13.64 -23.57
C HIS A 400 -13.29 14.06 -22.12
N THR A 401 -13.16 13.12 -21.17
CA THR A 401 -13.14 13.46 -19.73
C THR A 401 -11.91 14.28 -19.38
N ALA A 402 -10.75 13.97 -19.98
CA ALA A 402 -9.51 14.74 -19.78
C ALA A 402 -9.64 16.19 -20.26
N LYS A 403 -10.34 16.45 -21.38
CA LYS A 403 -10.69 17.81 -21.85
C LYS A 403 -11.63 18.57 -20.90
N LYS A 404 -12.21 17.89 -19.91
CA LYS A 404 -13.02 18.45 -18.82
C LYS A 404 -12.27 18.48 -17.49
N ASP A 405 -10.95 18.36 -17.53
CA ASP A 405 -10.07 18.33 -16.36
C ASP A 405 -10.42 17.20 -15.38
N VAL A 406 -10.81 16.03 -15.91
CA VAL A 406 -11.08 14.81 -15.13
C VAL A 406 -10.36 13.62 -15.73
N VAL A 407 -9.57 12.93 -14.90
CA VAL A 407 -8.83 11.74 -15.29
C VAL A 407 -9.50 10.50 -14.70
N PHE A 408 -10.01 9.63 -15.57
CA PHE A 408 -10.43 8.27 -15.22
C PHE A 408 -9.41 7.26 -15.74
N ALA A 409 -9.53 5.99 -15.33
CA ALA A 409 -8.67 4.92 -15.79
C ALA A 409 -9.40 3.98 -16.76
N GLY A 410 -8.67 3.39 -17.70
CA GLY A 410 -9.17 2.24 -18.45
C GLY A 410 -9.28 0.99 -17.59
N GLY A 411 -9.90 -0.05 -18.15
CA GLY A 411 -9.96 -1.36 -17.53
C GLY A 411 -8.58 -2.00 -17.31
N LEU A 412 -8.52 -2.97 -16.41
CA LEU A 412 -7.29 -3.65 -15.98
C LEU A 412 -7.42 -5.19 -15.99
N HIS A 413 -8.64 -5.72 -15.91
CA HIS A 413 -8.87 -7.17 -15.93
C HIS A 413 -8.43 -7.74 -17.27
N LYS A 414 -7.58 -8.78 -17.25
CA LYS A 414 -6.86 -9.30 -18.43
C LYS A 414 -7.78 -9.61 -19.63
N GLU A 415 -8.97 -10.13 -19.36
CA GLU A 415 -9.91 -10.57 -20.41
C GLU A 415 -10.82 -9.47 -20.95
N VAL A 416 -11.07 -8.40 -20.18
CA VAL A 416 -12.13 -7.42 -20.50
C VAL A 416 -11.68 -5.97 -20.40
N ALA A 417 -10.38 -5.69 -20.23
CA ALA A 417 -9.82 -4.35 -20.02
C ALA A 417 -10.25 -3.29 -21.05
N THR A 418 -10.54 -3.71 -22.29
CA THR A 418 -10.91 -2.83 -23.40
C THR A 418 -12.37 -2.39 -23.40
N ARG A 419 -13.20 -2.86 -22.46
CA ARG A 419 -14.66 -2.72 -22.50
C ARG A 419 -15.26 -1.87 -21.38
N TYR A 420 -14.44 -1.37 -20.46
CA TYR A 420 -14.91 -0.64 -19.29
C TYR A 420 -13.88 0.38 -18.82
N ILE A 421 -14.34 1.36 -18.06
CA ILE A 421 -13.50 2.34 -17.37
C ILE A 421 -13.64 2.19 -15.86
N ARG A 422 -12.73 2.83 -15.12
CA ARG A 422 -12.70 2.82 -13.65
C ARG A 422 -12.62 4.24 -13.12
N ILE A 423 -13.54 4.55 -12.22
CA ILE A 423 -13.71 5.85 -11.57
C ILE A 423 -13.39 5.67 -10.08
N GLY A 424 -12.39 6.38 -9.59
CA GLY A 424 -11.99 6.40 -8.19
C GLY A 424 -12.84 7.38 -7.37
N SER A 425 -13.19 6.97 -6.16
CA SER A 425 -13.97 7.74 -5.19
C SER A 425 -13.39 7.52 -3.78
N MET A 426 -12.22 8.11 -3.52
CA MET A 426 -11.45 7.95 -2.28
C MET A 426 -10.84 9.27 -1.80
N GLY A 427 -10.52 9.32 -0.51
CA GLY A 427 -9.73 10.39 0.09
C GLY A 427 -10.41 11.75 -0.01
N VAL A 428 -9.65 12.80 -0.29
CA VAL A 428 -10.17 14.19 -0.31
C VAL A 428 -11.29 14.40 -1.31
N SER A 429 -11.30 13.67 -2.43
CA SER A 429 -12.40 13.70 -3.40
C SER A 429 -13.75 13.28 -2.81
N VAL A 430 -13.75 12.56 -1.69
CA VAL A 430 -14.94 12.14 -0.94
C VAL A 430 -15.09 12.94 0.35
N THR A 431 -14.02 13.07 1.13
CA THR A 431 -14.10 13.61 2.49
C THR A 431 -14.13 15.13 2.56
N LYS A 432 -13.91 15.80 1.43
CA LYS A 432 -14.05 17.26 1.24
C LYS A 432 -15.06 17.54 0.12
N PRO A 433 -16.37 17.33 0.35
CA PRO A 433 -17.40 17.50 -0.68
C PRO A 433 -17.46 18.91 -1.27
N GLU A 434 -16.97 19.92 -0.55
CA GLU A 434 -16.82 21.30 -1.02
C GLU A 434 -15.90 21.43 -2.25
N LEU A 435 -15.02 20.46 -2.51
CA LEU A 435 -14.18 20.42 -3.73
C LEU A 435 -14.98 20.03 -4.98
N GLY A 436 -16.19 19.45 -4.83
CA GLY A 436 -17.08 19.10 -5.94
C GLY A 436 -16.52 18.05 -6.91
N HIS A 437 -15.52 17.26 -6.50
CA HIS A 437 -14.84 16.30 -7.37
C HIS A 437 -15.79 15.21 -7.88
N ILE A 438 -16.69 14.68 -7.04
CA ILE A 438 -17.66 13.65 -7.43
C ILE A 438 -18.67 14.20 -8.45
N GLU A 439 -19.20 15.40 -8.21
CA GLU A 439 -20.13 16.06 -9.13
C GLU A 439 -19.46 16.40 -10.47
N LYS A 440 -18.18 16.81 -10.44
CA LYS A 440 -17.35 17.02 -11.64
C LYS A 440 -17.15 15.70 -12.41
N ALA A 441 -16.92 14.59 -11.70
CA ALA A 441 -16.78 13.25 -12.28
C ALA A 441 -18.03 12.84 -13.06
N ILE A 442 -19.20 12.99 -12.45
CA ILE A 442 -20.48 12.61 -13.05
C ILE A 442 -20.74 13.41 -14.34
N LYS A 443 -20.53 14.73 -14.29
CA LYS A 443 -20.67 15.60 -15.47
C LYS A 443 -19.66 15.25 -16.57
N ALA A 444 -18.42 14.93 -16.20
CA ALA A 444 -17.40 14.52 -17.16
C ALA A 444 -17.73 13.18 -17.82
N LEU A 445 -18.27 12.22 -17.06
CA LEU A 445 -18.74 10.94 -17.60
C LEU A 445 -19.88 11.15 -18.62
N GLU A 446 -20.93 11.88 -18.24
CA GLU A 446 -22.08 12.16 -19.11
C GLU A 446 -21.66 12.88 -20.39
N SER A 447 -20.94 14.00 -20.26
CA SER A 447 -20.48 14.78 -21.42
C SER A 447 -19.46 14.02 -22.27
N GLY A 448 -18.63 13.16 -21.66
CA GLY A 448 -17.70 12.30 -22.35
C GLY A 448 -18.40 11.26 -23.21
N LEU A 449 -19.44 10.61 -22.68
CA LEU A 449 -20.27 9.66 -23.42
C LEU A 449 -20.97 10.32 -24.61
N VAL A 450 -21.61 11.48 -24.40
CA VAL A 450 -22.28 12.23 -25.47
C VAL A 450 -21.29 12.63 -26.56
N ALA A 451 -20.12 13.13 -26.18
CA ALA A 451 -19.09 13.51 -27.14
C ALA A 451 -18.49 12.32 -27.91
N ALA A 452 -18.54 11.12 -27.32
CA ALA A 452 -18.18 9.85 -27.96
C ALA A 452 -19.34 9.24 -28.79
N GLY A 453 -20.47 9.93 -28.93
CA GLY A 453 -21.60 9.52 -29.77
C GLY A 453 -22.64 8.65 -29.08
N TYR A 454 -22.58 8.48 -27.76
CA TYR A 454 -23.62 7.78 -27.01
C TYR A 454 -24.89 8.65 -26.86
N GLN A 455 -26.05 8.06 -27.14
CA GLN A 455 -27.34 8.67 -26.89
C GLN A 455 -27.78 8.34 -25.46
N LEU A 456 -28.02 9.38 -24.66
CA LEU A 456 -28.51 9.21 -23.30
C LEU A 456 -29.94 8.62 -23.31
N PRO A 457 -30.31 7.78 -22.32
CA PRO A 457 -31.63 7.17 -22.23
C PRO A 457 -32.81 8.14 -22.11
#